data_AF-A0AAU2TF09-F1
#
_entry.id   AF-A0AAU2TF09-F1
#
_cell.length_a   1.000
_cell.length_b   1.000
_cell.length_c   1.000
_cell.angle_alpha   90.00
_cell.angle_beta   90.00
_cell.angle_gamma   90.00
#
_symmetry.space_group_name_H-M   'P 1'
#
loop_
_entity.id
_entity.type
_entity.pdbx_description
1 polymer ?
#
loop_
_entity_poly.entity_id
_entity_poly.type
_entity_poly.pdbx_seq_one_letter_code
_entity_poly.pdbx_strand_id
1 'polypeptide(L)'
;MALGCMSFGDTSQMPWALDDDGAEPIFRQAVESGITFWDTANIYAYGTSEEIVGRAIKKYTKRDDVVLATKLFNPMHDGPG
;
A
#
# COMPACT_ATOMS: atom_id res chain seq x y z
N MET A 1 -6.53 -13.41 7.85
CA MET A 1 -7.11 -12.16 7.31
C MET A 1 -6.01 -11.38 6.58
N ALA A 2 -6.37 -10.50 5.64
CA ALA A 2 -5.43 -9.77 4.79
C ALA A 2 -5.77 -8.27 4.78
N LEU A 3 -4.76 -7.41 4.59
CA LEU A 3 -4.94 -5.99 4.31
C LEU A 3 -4.75 -5.74 2.81
N GLY A 4 -5.80 -5.32 2.12
CA GLY A 4 -5.72 -4.89 0.73
C GLY A 4 -5.41 -3.39 0.64
N CYS A 5 -4.41 -3.03 -0.16
CA CYS A 5 -3.85 -1.68 -0.22
C CYS A 5 -4.29 -0.86 -1.44
N MET A 6 -5.28 -1.33 -2.21
CA MET A 6 -5.77 -0.65 -3.42
C MET A 6 -6.29 0.77 -3.16
N SER A 7 -6.83 1.00 -1.96
CA SER A 7 -7.36 2.31 -1.56
C SER A 7 -6.30 3.31 -1.12
N PHE A 8 -5.02 2.95 -1.08
CA PHE A 8 -3.94 3.84 -0.65
C PHE A 8 -3.20 4.39 -1.86
N GLY A 9 -3.00 5.71 -1.92
CA GLY A 9 -2.29 6.33 -3.03
C GLY A 9 -2.48 7.82 -3.17
N ASP A 10 -1.92 8.38 -4.23
CA ASP A 10 -2.03 9.79 -4.59
C ASP A 10 -3.49 10.17 -4.92
N THR A 11 -4.05 11.03 -4.08
CA THR A 11 -5.43 11.52 -4.17
C THR A 11 -5.65 12.44 -5.38
N SER A 12 -4.59 13.00 -5.97
CA SER A 12 -4.69 13.77 -7.20
C SER A 12 -4.97 12.89 -8.44
N GLN A 13 -4.53 11.63 -8.41
CA GLN A 13 -4.75 10.65 -9.47
C GLN A 13 -6.04 9.85 -9.24
N MET A 14 -6.30 9.50 -7.98
CA MET A 14 -7.47 8.73 -7.56
C MET A 14 -8.16 9.46 -6.39
N PRO A 15 -9.17 10.31 -6.65
CA PRO A 15 -9.79 11.15 -5.61
C PRO A 15 -10.44 10.40 -4.44
N TRP A 16 -10.69 9.10 -4.61
CA TRP A 16 -11.24 8.20 -3.59
C TRP A 16 -10.15 7.47 -2.80
N ALA A 17 -8.88 7.60 -3.19
CA ALA A 17 -7.76 7.03 -2.46
C ALA A 17 -7.54 7.77 -1.13
N LEU A 18 -6.78 7.13 -0.26
CA LEU A 18 -6.30 7.66 0.99
C LEU A 18 -4.80 7.90 0.86
N ASP A 19 -4.38 9.12 1.16
CA ASP A 19 -2.98 9.47 1.30
C ASP A 19 -2.39 8.89 2.61
N ASP A 20 -1.14 9.21 2.92
CA ASP A 20 -0.46 8.71 4.12
C ASP A 20 -1.26 8.95 5.41
N ASP A 21 -1.84 10.14 5.56
CA ASP A 21 -2.59 10.53 6.76
C ASP A 21 -3.92 9.78 6.84
N GLY A 22 -4.62 9.63 5.70
CA GLY A 22 -5.85 8.85 5.63
C GLY A 22 -5.64 7.35 5.84
N ALA A 23 -4.50 6.81 5.40
CA ALA A 23 -4.18 5.38 5.52
C ALA A 23 -3.57 4.99 6.88
N GLU A 24 -2.90 5.92 7.57
CA GLU A 24 -2.28 5.73 8.90
C GLU A 24 -3.17 4.95 9.90
N PRO A 25 -4.42 5.35 10.19
CA PRO A 25 -5.24 4.65 11.18
C PRO A 25 -5.54 3.20 10.79
N ILE A 26 -5.61 2.90 9.49
CA ILE A 26 -5.90 1.56 8.98
C ILE A 26 -4.68 0.65 9.17
N PHE A 27 -3.47 1.13 8.84
CA PHE A 27 -2.25 0.37 9.09
C PHE A 27 -2.01 0.12 10.57
N ARG A 28 -2.25 1.13 11.42
CA ARG A 28 -2.13 0.98 12.86
C ARG A 28 -3.08 -0.11 13.38
N GLN A 29 -4.36 -0.03 13.03
CA GLN A 29 -5.35 -1.02 13.44
C GLN A 29 -5.02 -2.42 12.89
N ALA A 30 -4.52 -2.51 11.65
CA ALA A 30 -4.12 -3.78 11.06
C ALA A 30 -3.01 -4.45 11.88
N VAL A 31 -1.99 -3.70 12.28
CA VAL A 31 -0.91 -4.20 13.14
C VAL A 31 -1.44 -4.57 14.53
N GLU A 32 -2.22 -3.70 15.17
CA GLU A 32 -2.82 -3.95 16.49
C GLU A 32 -3.72 -5.20 16.51
N SER A 33 -4.37 -5.49 15.39
CA SER A 33 -5.23 -6.66 15.20
C SER A 33 -4.46 -7.92 14.76
N GLY A 34 -3.13 -7.84 14.60
CA GLY A 34 -2.28 -8.95 14.20
C GLY A 34 -2.39 -9.34 12.71
N ILE A 35 -2.82 -8.44 11.84
CA ILE A 35 -2.86 -8.68 10.38
C ILE A 35 -1.45 -8.55 9.80
N THR A 36 -0.90 -9.67 9.33
CA THR A 36 0.47 -9.75 8.80
C THR A 36 0.56 -9.85 7.28
N PHE A 37 -0.53 -10.21 6.58
CA PHE A 37 -0.52 -10.34 5.12
C PHE A 37 -1.04 -9.07 4.45
N TRP A 38 -0.16 -8.35 3.77
CA TRP A 38 -0.45 -7.07 3.13
C TRP A 38 -0.28 -7.21 1.61
N ASP A 39 -1.30 -6.82 0.87
CA ASP A 39 -1.40 -7.00 -0.57
C ASP A 39 -1.50 -5.66 -1.31
N THR A 40 -0.55 -5.40 -2.21
CA THR A 40 -0.49 -4.20 -3.05
C THR A 40 -0.27 -4.57 -4.52
N ALA A 41 -0.11 -3.59 -5.40
CA ALA A 41 0.26 -3.79 -6.80
C ALA A 41 0.91 -2.51 -7.33
N ASN A 42 1.82 -2.64 -8.30
CA ASN A 42 2.43 -1.47 -8.94
C ASN A 42 1.38 -0.53 -9.52
N ILE A 43 0.31 -1.06 -10.12
CA ILE A 43 -0.72 -0.24 -10.75
C ILE A 43 -1.63 0.49 -9.75
N TYR A 44 -1.63 0.12 -8.47
CA TYR A 44 -2.45 0.81 -7.47
C TYR A 44 -1.91 2.23 -7.28
N ALA A 45 -2.73 3.21 -7.70
CA ALA A 45 -2.37 4.61 -7.79
C ALA A 45 -1.00 4.85 -8.44
N TYR A 46 -0.71 4.12 -9.53
CA TYR A 46 0.53 4.22 -10.31
C TYR A 46 1.80 4.16 -9.45
N GLY A 47 1.81 3.28 -8.44
CA GLY A 47 2.99 2.95 -7.62
C GLY A 47 2.98 3.62 -6.25
N THR A 48 2.22 4.71 -6.09
CA THR A 48 2.16 5.45 -4.82
C THR A 48 1.57 4.61 -3.68
N SER A 49 0.74 3.61 -3.99
CA SER A 49 0.31 2.60 -3.00
C SER A 49 1.49 1.83 -2.40
N GLU A 50 2.44 1.38 -3.23
CA GLU A 50 3.63 0.64 -2.75
C GLU A 50 4.53 1.53 -1.90
N GLU A 51 4.65 2.80 -2.24
CA GLU A 51 5.40 3.76 -1.44
C GLU A 51 4.77 3.98 -0.05
N ILE A 52 3.46 4.19 0.02
CA ILE A 52 2.72 4.34 1.28
C ILE A 52 2.86 3.07 2.13
N VAL A 53 2.69 1.89 1.52
CA VAL A 53 2.89 0.60 2.21
C VAL A 53 4.32 0.49 2.75
N GLY A 54 5.33 0.88 1.97
CA GLY A 54 6.72 0.89 2.40
C GLY A 54 6.97 1.83 3.60
N ARG A 55 6.35 3.01 3.60
CA ARG A 55 6.40 3.95 4.74
C ARG A 55 5.67 3.39 5.96
N ALA A 56 4.51 2.76 5.77
CA ALA A 56 3.73 2.14 6.83
C ALA A 56 4.47 0.97 7.50
N ILE A 57 5.13 0.09 6.73
CA ILE A 57 5.96 -0.99 7.28
C ILE A 57 7.04 -0.40 8.18
N LYS A 58 7.74 0.66 7.75
CA LYS A 58 8.80 1.29 8.54
C LYS A 58 8.27 1.97 9.81
N LYS A 59 7.03 2.49 9.79
CA LYS A 59 6.44 3.29 10.88
C LYS A 59 5.72 2.45 11.93
N TYR A 60 5.00 1.40 11.54
CA TYR A 60 4.08 0.69 12.43
C TYR A 60 4.47 -0.73 12.80
N THR A 61 5.41 -1.36 12.06
CA THR A 61 5.77 -2.76 12.29
C THR A 61 7.23 -3.02 11.89
N LYS A 62 7.63 -4.29 11.82
CA LYS A 62 8.93 -4.70 11.30
C LYS A 62 8.75 -5.42 9.98
N ARG A 63 9.76 -5.37 9.12
CA ARG A 63 9.73 -6.06 7.83
C ARG A 63 9.48 -7.56 8.01
N ASP A 64 10.06 -8.17 9.03
CA ASP A 64 9.95 -9.63 9.27
C ASP A 64 8.57 -10.05 9.79
N ASP A 65 7.79 -9.11 10.32
CA ASP A 65 6.44 -9.36 10.85
C ASP A 65 5.35 -9.28 9.75
N VAL A 66 5.73 -8.92 8.51
CA VAL A 66 4.82 -8.72 7.38
C VAL A 66 5.15 -9.66 6.22
N VAL A 67 4.13 -10.38 5.76
CA VAL A 67 4.13 -11.04 4.46
C VAL A 67 3.58 -10.04 3.44
N LEU A 68 4.48 -9.49 2.63
CA LEU A 68 4.14 -8.51 1.59
C LEU A 68 3.98 -9.21 0.24
N ALA A 69 2.81 -9.06 -0.37
CA ALA A 69 2.53 -9.48 -1.75
C ALA A 69 2.34 -8.25 -2.64
N THR A 70 2.92 -8.31 -3.85
CA THR A 70 2.69 -7.33 -4.91
C THR A 70 2.41 -8.03 -6.24
N LYS A 71 1.92 -7.28 -7.21
CA LYS A 71 1.43 -7.75 -8.52
C LYS A 71 1.98 -6.84 -9.61
N LEU A 72 2.23 -7.43 -10.78
CA LEU A 72 2.65 -6.74 -11.99
C LEU A 72 1.81 -7.23 -13.17
N PHE A 73 1.34 -6.33 -14.03
CA PHE A 73 0.71 -6.67 -15.32
C PHE A 73 0.50 -5.43 -16.20
N ASN A 74 -0.07 -4.37 -15.63
CA ASN A 74 -0.45 -3.18 -16.37
C ASN A 74 0.74 -2.22 -16.61
N PRO A 75 0.72 -1.43 -17.70
CA PRO A 75 1.70 -0.38 -17.94
C PRO A 75 1.68 0.69 -16.85
N MET A 76 2.87 1.17 -16.47
CA MET A 76 3.04 2.22 -15.46
C MET A 76 3.29 3.60 -16.08
N HIS A 77 3.78 3.65 -17.32
CA HIS A 77 4.02 4.85 -18.10
C HIS A 77 4.04 4.49 -19.58
N ASP A 78 3.95 5.51 -20.44
CA ASP A 78 4.09 5.34 -21.88
C ASP A 78 5.59 5.25 -22.24
N GLY A 79 6.07 4.07 -22.65
CA GLY A 79 7.42 3.87 -23.17
C GLY A 79 8.26 2.80 -22.44
N PRO A 80 9.47 2.49 -22.92
CA PRO A 80 10.43 1.66 -22.19
C PRO A 80 10.93 2.39 -20.93
N GLY A 81 11.18 1.62 -19.87
CA GLY A 81 11.64 2.12 -18.56
C GLY A 81 13.05 2.68 -18.58
#